data_AF-A0A5C6C4W0-F1
#
_entry.id   AF-A0A5C6C4W0-F1
#
_cell.length_a   1.000
_cell.length_b   1.000
_cell.length_c   1.000
_cell.angle_alpha   90.00
_cell.angle_beta   90.00
_cell.angle_gamma   90.00
#
_symmetry.space_group_name_H-M   'P 1'
#
loop_
_entity.id
_entity.type
_entity.pdbx_description
1 polymer ?
#
loop_
_entity_poly.entity_id
_entity_poly.type
_entity_poly.pdbx_seq_one_letter_code
_entity_poly.pdbx_strand_id
1 'polypeptide(L)'
;MDDFIATLSMEHCTSAAVLDAATFRNVNQRLLERFFPNVKSATGRWVYSNYRWHGYTFGHEIALAGDAAFECYREQTVVPFYIYHECHDAMLDCAAATWPDIRSFADDIYVCPHDMTWLFTTTHEMSIGLGPFFAAPGA
;
A
#
# COMPACT_ATOMS: atom_id res chain seq x y z
N MET A 1 -16.12 -1.29 -2.19
CA MET A 1 -15.62 -1.68 -0.85
C MET A 1 -16.15 -3.04 -0.41
N ASP A 2 -17.47 -3.26 -0.31
CA ASP A 2 -18.01 -4.57 0.10
C ASP A 2 -17.54 -5.72 -0.80
N ASP A 3 -17.56 -5.52 -2.12
CA ASP A 3 -17.05 -6.51 -3.09
C ASP A 3 -15.55 -6.79 -2.88
N PHE A 4 -14.75 -5.75 -2.60
CA PHE A 4 -13.31 -5.89 -2.35
C PHE A 4 -13.04 -6.72 -1.08
N ILE A 5 -13.76 -6.44 0.01
CA ILE A 5 -13.67 -7.20 1.25
C ILE A 5 -14.13 -8.65 1.04
N ALA A 6 -15.20 -8.86 0.27
CA ALA A 6 -15.69 -10.18 -0.08
C ALA A 6 -14.63 -10.98 -0.87
N THR A 7 -13.97 -10.37 -1.87
CA THR A 7 -12.88 -11.00 -2.62
C THR A 7 -11.69 -11.32 -1.72
N LEU A 8 -11.26 -10.40 -0.86
CA LEU A 8 -10.19 -10.67 0.12
C LEU A 8 -10.50 -11.88 1.00
N SER A 9 -11.74 -12.00 1.47
CA SER A 9 -12.17 -13.11 2.31
C SER A 9 -12.25 -14.43 1.53
N MET A 10 -12.92 -14.44 0.38
CA MET A 10 -13.22 -15.67 -0.37
C MET A 10 -12.03 -16.21 -1.16
N GLU A 11 -11.25 -15.33 -1.78
CA GLU A 11 -10.17 -15.72 -2.70
C GLU A 11 -8.80 -15.73 -2.04
N HIS A 12 -8.61 -14.90 -1.01
CA HIS A 12 -7.31 -14.73 -0.35
C HIS A 12 -7.31 -15.14 1.13
N CYS A 13 -8.42 -15.72 1.63
CA CYS A 13 -8.57 -16.12 3.03
C CYS A 13 -8.13 -15.03 4.02
N THR A 14 -8.39 -13.76 3.67
CA THR A 14 -7.97 -12.59 4.43
C THR A 14 -9.16 -12.05 5.21
N SER A 15 -9.04 -12.04 6.54
CA SER A 15 -9.96 -11.30 7.40
C SER A 15 -9.68 -9.81 7.24
N ALA A 16 -10.72 -9.00 7.04
CA ALA A 16 -10.59 -7.56 6.89
C ALA A 16 -11.74 -6.82 7.58
N ALA A 17 -11.40 -5.76 8.32
CA ALA A 17 -12.36 -4.86 8.95
C ALA A 17 -12.05 -3.40 8.61
N VAL A 18 -13.05 -2.64 8.17
CA VAL A 18 -12.89 -1.21 7.88
C VAL A 18 -12.61 -0.45 9.17
N LEU A 19 -11.55 0.36 9.18
CA LEU A 19 -11.23 1.24 10.30
C LEU A 19 -12.23 2.40 10.40
N ASP A 20 -12.51 2.83 11.63
CA ASP A 20 -13.24 4.07 11.84
C ASP A 20 -12.45 5.29 11.35
N ALA A 21 -13.15 6.39 11.12
CA ALA A 21 -12.56 7.59 10.51
C ALA A 21 -11.42 8.21 11.34
N ALA A 22 -11.44 8.11 12.68
CA ALA A 22 -10.39 8.67 13.52
C ALA A 22 -9.12 7.81 13.45
N THR A 23 -9.28 6.50 13.55
CA THR A 23 -8.19 5.53 13.41
C THR A 23 -7.59 5.59 12.02
N PHE A 24 -8.42 5.64 10.97
CA PHE A 24 -7.99 5.84 9.58
C PHE A 24 -7.09 7.07 9.43
N ARG A 25 -7.52 8.24 9.89
CA ARG A 25 -6.72 9.48 9.77
C ARG A 25 -5.38 9.37 10.48
N ASN A 26 -5.33 8.74 11.65
CA ASN A 26 -4.09 8.55 12.40
C ASN A 26 -3.12 7.63 11.63
N VAL A 27 -3.60 6.46 11.20
CA VAL A 27 -2.80 5.47 10.47
C VAL A 27 -2.33 6.03 9.13
N ASN A 28 -3.20 6.69 8.38
CA ASN A 28 -2.85 7.29 7.09
C ASN A 28 -1.79 8.40 7.24
N GLN A 29 -1.88 9.24 8.28
CA GLN A 29 -0.85 10.26 8.52
C GLN A 29 0.52 9.63 8.81
N ARG A 30 0.57 8.57 9.63
CA ARG A 30 1.81 7.84 9.92
C ARG A 30 2.39 7.18 8.66
N LEU A 31 1.55 6.61 7.80
CA LEU A 31 1.95 6.04 6.52
C LEU A 31 2.59 7.13 5.64
N LEU A 32 1.95 8.30 5.52
CA LEU A 32 2.48 9.42 4.75
C LEU A 32 3.83 9.91 5.26
N GLU A 33 3.95 10.12 6.56
CA GLU A 33 5.21 10.56 7.20
C GLU A 33 6.33 9.53 7.03
N ARG A 34 5.99 8.24 7.04
CA ARG A 34 6.97 7.15 6.96
C ARG A 34 7.48 6.91 5.55
N PHE A 35 6.60 6.94 4.55
CA PHE A 35 6.91 6.49 3.19
C PHE A 35 6.94 7.59 2.13
N PHE A 36 6.45 8.79 2.44
CA PHE A 36 6.43 9.94 1.52
C PHE A 36 7.04 11.25 2.08
N PRO A 37 8.09 11.21 2.93
CA PRO A 37 8.67 12.43 3.51
C PRO A 37 9.40 13.32 2.49
N ASN A 38 10.03 12.74 1.48
CA ASN A 38 10.75 13.49 0.44
C ASN A 38 9.79 14.13 -0.56
N VAL A 39 8.65 13.49 -0.85
CA VAL A 39 7.56 14.15 -1.59
C VAL A 39 7.11 15.41 -0.84
N LYS A 40 6.90 15.29 0.49
CA LYS A 40 6.52 16.43 1.33
C LYS A 40 7.56 17.52 1.35
N SER A 41 8.83 17.16 1.48
CA SER A 41 9.95 18.10 1.49
C SER A 41 10.11 18.82 0.15
N ALA A 42 10.04 18.10 -0.97
CA ALA A 42 10.26 18.65 -2.31
C ALA A 42 9.08 19.48 -2.83
N THR A 43 7.84 19.14 -2.45
CA THR A 43 6.63 19.69 -3.10
C THR A 43 5.72 20.47 -2.16
N GLY A 44 5.96 20.39 -0.84
CA GLY A 44 5.07 20.91 0.19
C GLY A 44 3.77 20.11 0.37
N ARG A 45 3.55 19.04 -0.40
CA ARG A 45 2.34 18.18 -0.36
C ARG A 45 2.72 16.73 -0.09
N TRP A 46 1.80 15.95 0.45
CA TRP A 46 2.00 14.51 0.69
C TRP A 46 1.76 13.65 -0.57
N VAL A 47 1.15 14.23 -1.60
CA VAL A 47 0.76 13.56 -2.85
C VAL A 47 1.33 14.36 -4.01
N TYR A 48 2.04 13.70 -4.92
CA TYR A 48 2.60 14.32 -6.11
C TYR A 48 1.78 13.95 -7.35
N SER A 49 1.38 14.95 -8.14
CA SER A 49 0.62 14.73 -9.39
C SER A 49 -0.59 13.77 -9.22
N ASN A 50 -1.38 13.97 -8.15
CA ASN A 50 -2.63 13.28 -7.82
C ASN A 50 -2.55 11.89 -7.18
N TYR A 51 -1.40 11.20 -7.22
CA TYR A 51 -1.29 9.84 -6.66
C TYR A 51 -0.09 9.72 -5.73
N ARG A 52 -0.20 8.98 -4.62
CA ARG A 52 0.95 8.84 -3.69
C ARG A 52 2.08 8.06 -4.35
N TRP A 53 1.77 6.99 -5.08
CA TRP A 53 2.75 6.14 -5.77
C TRP A 53 3.59 6.89 -6.82
N HIS A 54 3.14 8.05 -7.31
CA HIS A 54 3.99 8.93 -8.12
C HIS A 54 5.26 9.40 -7.41
N GLY A 55 5.28 9.40 -6.08
CA GLY A 55 6.52 9.62 -5.33
C GLY A 55 7.64 8.68 -5.76
N TYR A 56 7.32 7.42 -6.07
CA TYR A 56 8.28 6.42 -6.54
C TYR A 56 8.64 6.63 -8.02
N THR A 57 7.64 6.77 -8.89
CA THR A 57 7.84 6.91 -10.35
C THR A 57 8.70 8.13 -10.72
N PHE A 58 8.51 9.24 -10.01
CA PHE A 58 9.22 10.49 -10.27
C PHE A 58 10.49 10.65 -9.42
N GLY A 59 10.92 9.61 -8.71
CA GLY A 59 12.19 9.59 -7.98
C GLY A 59 12.22 10.50 -6.75
N HIS A 60 11.06 10.86 -6.19
CA HIS A 60 11.01 11.52 -4.89
C HIS A 60 11.31 10.54 -3.75
N GLU A 61 10.81 9.31 -3.86
CA GLU A 61 11.02 8.24 -2.88
C GLU A 61 11.72 7.03 -3.53
N ILE A 62 12.45 6.28 -2.71
CA ILE A 62 13.15 5.07 -3.14
C ILE A 62 12.24 3.86 -2.92
N ALA A 63 12.08 3.06 -3.97
CA ALA A 63 11.38 1.78 -3.91
C ALA A 63 11.94 0.80 -4.95
N LEU A 64 11.79 -0.50 -4.68
CA LEU A 64 11.83 -1.52 -5.73
C LEU A 64 10.59 -1.39 -6.60
N ALA A 65 10.66 -1.85 -7.85
CA ALA A 65 9.54 -1.84 -8.78
C ALA A 65 9.38 -3.20 -9.49
N GLY A 66 8.18 -3.48 -10.00
CA GLY A 66 7.90 -4.64 -10.83
C GLY A 66 7.99 -5.98 -10.06
N ASP A 67 8.53 -7.00 -10.72
CA ASP A 67 8.63 -8.35 -10.14
C ASP A 67 9.50 -8.37 -8.87
N ALA A 68 10.58 -7.58 -8.82
CA ALA A 68 11.43 -7.49 -7.64
C ALA A 68 10.68 -6.93 -6.42
N ALA A 69 9.75 -5.99 -6.62
CA ALA A 69 8.90 -5.50 -5.55
C ALA A 69 7.94 -6.58 -5.04
N PHE A 70 7.36 -7.36 -5.95
CA PHE A 70 6.44 -8.43 -5.59
C PHE A 70 7.12 -9.61 -4.90
N GLU A 71 8.31 -10.01 -5.35
CA GLU A 71 9.13 -11.01 -4.69
C GLU A 71 9.45 -10.58 -3.25
N CYS A 72 9.92 -9.34 -3.08
CA CYS A 72 10.24 -8.81 -1.76
C CYS A 72 9.02 -8.81 -0.82
N TYR A 73 7.85 -8.40 -1.32
CA TYR A 73 6.58 -8.45 -0.58
C TYR A 73 6.22 -9.88 -0.13
N ARG A 74 6.28 -10.85 -1.04
CA ARG A 74 5.92 -12.24 -0.73
C ARG A 74 6.86 -12.93 0.25
N GLU A 75 8.12 -12.50 0.31
CA GLU A 75 9.12 -13.05 1.21
C GLU A 75 9.03 -12.50 2.64
N GLN A 76 8.25 -11.42 2.86
CA GLN A 76 8.05 -10.88 4.20
C GLN A 76 7.32 -11.90 5.10
N THR A 77 7.69 -11.93 6.37
CA THR A 77 6.93 -12.69 7.37
C THR A 77 5.54 -12.09 7.52
N VAL A 78 4.51 -12.93 7.39
CA VAL A 78 3.11 -12.50 7.50
C VAL A 78 2.81 -12.14 8.96
N VAL A 79 2.30 -10.92 9.15
CA VAL A 79 1.88 -10.34 10.43
C VAL A 79 0.58 -9.56 10.21
N PRO A 80 -0.20 -9.22 11.24
CA PRO A 80 -1.33 -8.29 11.09
C PRO A 80 -0.92 -6.99 10.40
N PHE A 81 -1.77 -6.52 9.52
CA PHE A 81 -1.40 -5.52 8.52
C PHE A 81 -2.58 -4.64 8.12
N TYR A 82 -2.26 -3.49 7.53
CA TYR A 82 -3.23 -2.60 6.93
C TYR A 82 -3.26 -2.76 5.42
N ILE A 83 -4.46 -2.66 4.85
CA ILE A 83 -4.68 -2.40 3.42
C ILE A 83 -5.37 -1.04 3.30
N TYR A 84 -4.72 -0.09 2.64
CA TYR A 84 -5.36 1.16 2.23
C TYR A 84 -5.74 1.08 0.76
N HIS A 85 -7.01 1.37 0.46
CA HIS A 85 -7.53 1.43 -0.89
C HIS A 85 -7.82 2.89 -1.25
N GLU A 86 -6.98 3.50 -2.09
CA GLU A 86 -6.97 4.95 -2.31
C GLU A 86 -8.23 5.44 -3.04
N CYS A 87 -8.72 4.72 -4.06
CA CYS A 87 -9.96 5.08 -4.76
C CYS A 87 -11.19 5.15 -3.84
N HIS A 88 -11.26 4.26 -2.84
CA HIS A 88 -12.36 4.20 -1.87
C HIS A 88 -12.11 5.03 -0.61
N ASP A 89 -10.93 5.63 -0.48
CA ASP A 89 -10.44 6.33 0.71
C ASP A 89 -10.72 5.57 2.03
N ALA A 90 -10.39 4.28 2.04
CA ALA A 90 -10.68 3.40 3.17
C ALA A 90 -9.48 2.53 3.53
N MET A 91 -9.32 2.30 4.83
CA MET A 91 -8.26 1.48 5.40
C MET A 91 -8.87 0.28 6.12
N LEU A 92 -8.32 -0.89 5.86
CA LEU A 92 -8.73 -2.15 6.45
C LEU A 92 -7.66 -2.62 7.43
N ASP A 93 -8.07 -3.10 8.60
CA ASP A 93 -7.24 -3.91 9.50
C ASP A 93 -7.40 -5.38 9.09
N CYS A 94 -6.29 -6.03 8.76
CA CYS A 94 -6.24 -7.31 8.09
C CYS A 94 -5.38 -8.34 8.82
N ALA A 95 -5.81 -9.59 8.71
CA ALA A 95 -5.04 -10.76 9.13
C ALA A 95 -5.25 -11.92 8.14
N ALA A 96 -4.16 -12.61 7.82
CA ALA A 96 -4.16 -13.74 6.90
C ALA A 96 -3.03 -14.73 7.27
N ALA A 97 -3.10 -15.95 6.74
CA ALA A 97 -2.01 -16.93 6.86
C ALA A 97 -0.89 -16.70 5.83
N THR A 98 -1.22 -16.07 4.70
CA THR A 98 -0.32 -15.72 3.60
C THR A 98 -0.64 -14.32 3.11
N TRP A 99 0.36 -13.61 2.57
CA TRP A 99 0.14 -12.33 1.91
C TRP A 99 -0.85 -12.47 0.74
N PRO A 100 -1.92 -11.65 0.67
CA PRO A 100 -2.83 -11.68 -0.47
C PRO A 100 -2.11 -11.17 -1.72
N ASP A 101 -2.27 -11.86 -2.86
CA ASP A 101 -1.84 -11.35 -4.16
C ASP A 101 -2.91 -10.42 -4.71
N ILE A 102 -2.78 -9.14 -4.40
CA ILE A 102 -3.74 -8.09 -4.76
C ILE A 102 -3.46 -7.45 -6.13
N ARG A 103 -2.53 -7.98 -6.93
CA ARG A 103 -2.16 -7.38 -8.23
C ARG A 103 -3.28 -7.47 -9.26
N SER A 104 -4.18 -8.44 -9.14
CA SER A 104 -5.32 -8.63 -10.04
C SER A 104 -6.36 -7.51 -9.95
N PHE A 105 -6.39 -6.75 -8.85
CA PHE A 105 -7.33 -5.63 -8.69
C PHE A 105 -7.00 -4.44 -9.60
N ALA A 106 -5.74 -4.30 -10.04
CA ALA A 106 -5.29 -3.20 -10.89
C ALA A 106 -5.79 -1.83 -10.39
N ASP A 107 -5.55 -1.55 -9.11
CA ASP A 107 -5.97 -0.33 -8.43
C ASP A 107 -4.84 0.18 -7.51
N ASP A 108 -4.98 1.39 -7.00
CA ASP A 108 -4.06 2.07 -6.10
C ASP A 108 -4.27 1.57 -4.66
N ILE A 109 -3.59 0.47 -4.33
CA ILE A 109 -3.72 -0.23 -3.06
C ILE A 109 -2.36 -0.30 -2.37
N TYR A 110 -2.35 -0.03 -1.07
CA TYR A 110 -1.16 0.08 -0.24
C TYR A 110 -1.26 -0.93 0.90
N VAL A 111 -0.28 -1.83 1.02
CA VAL A 111 -0.23 -2.87 2.05
C VAL A 111 0.98 -2.63 2.94
N CYS A 112 0.77 -2.54 4.25
CA CYS A 112 1.88 -2.40 5.20
C CYS A 112 1.58 -3.12 6.53
N PRO A 113 2.60 -3.65 7.22
CA PRO A 113 2.44 -4.16 8.58
C PRO A 113 2.09 -3.03 9.54
N HIS A 114 1.49 -3.33 10.68
CA HIS A 114 1.08 -2.32 11.67
C HIS A 114 2.24 -1.45 12.21
N ASP A 115 3.46 -1.99 12.18
CA ASP A 115 4.68 -1.28 12.56
C ASP A 115 5.25 -0.39 11.45
N MET A 116 4.71 -0.47 10.23
CA MET A 116 5.12 0.31 9.05
C MET A 116 6.61 0.17 8.71
N THR A 117 7.16 -1.05 8.89
CA THR A 117 8.53 -1.37 8.50
C THR A 117 8.75 -1.36 6.98
N TRP A 118 7.72 -1.72 6.20
CA TRP A 118 7.72 -1.66 4.74
C TRP A 118 6.33 -1.29 4.19
N LEU A 119 6.26 -0.97 2.90
CA LEU A 119 5.04 -0.67 2.18
C LEU A 119 5.10 -1.29 0.78
N PHE A 120 4.11 -2.12 0.45
CA PHE A 120 3.86 -2.63 -0.89
C PHE A 120 2.74 -1.83 -1.54
N THR A 121 2.87 -1.47 -2.81
CA THR A 121 1.90 -0.61 -3.51
C THR A 121 1.60 -1.16 -4.90
N THR A 122 0.34 -1.48 -5.18
CA THR A 122 -0.14 -1.69 -6.55
C THR A 122 -0.62 -0.37 -7.13
N THR A 123 -0.73 -0.30 -8.45
CA THR A 123 -1.27 0.87 -9.13
C THR A 123 -2.33 0.45 -10.14
N HIS A 124 -3.21 1.38 -10.48
CA HIS A 124 -4.12 1.22 -11.62
C HIS A 124 -3.40 1.21 -12.99
N GLU A 125 -2.12 1.57 -13.04
CA GLU A 125 -1.30 1.64 -14.25
C GLU A 125 -0.32 0.45 -14.39
N MET A 126 -0.49 -0.61 -13.60
CA MET A 126 0.35 -1.81 -13.71
C MET A 126 0.34 -2.44 -15.11
N SER A 127 -0.76 -2.31 -15.86
CA SER A 127 -0.87 -2.82 -17.24
C SER A 127 0.10 -2.17 -18.24
N ILE A 128 0.61 -0.97 -17.92
CA ILE A 128 1.61 -0.24 -18.70
C ILE A 128 3.00 -0.26 -18.04
N GLY A 129 3.19 -1.11 -17.01
CA GLY A 129 4.48 -1.34 -16.36
C GLY A 129 4.81 -0.38 -15.21
N LEU A 130 3.82 0.36 -14.68
CA LEU A 130 4.03 1.23 -13.53
C LEU A 130 3.64 0.51 -12.23
N GLY A 131 4.65 0.14 -11.45
CA GLY A 131 4.48 -0.66 -10.25
C GLY A 131 4.44 -2.18 -10.52
N PRO A 132 4.16 -3.01 -9.49
CA PRO A 132 3.99 -2.58 -8.11
C PRO A 132 5.30 -2.03 -7.52
N PHE A 133 5.22 -1.36 -6.38
CA PHE A 133 6.36 -0.82 -5.66
C PHE A 133 6.53 -1.49 -4.30
N PHE A 134 7.77 -1.58 -3.83
CA PHE A 134 8.08 -2.00 -2.47
C PHE A 134 9.08 -1.03 -1.85
N ALA A 135 8.67 -0.37 -0.76
CA ALA A 135 9.47 0.62 -0.05
C ALA A 135 9.76 0.15 1.39
N ALA A 136 11.01 0.22 1.81
CA ALA A 136 11.44 0.00 3.20
C ALA A 136 12.34 1.18 3.60
N PRO A 137 11.84 2.16 4.36
CA PRO A 137 12.61 3.35 4.70
C PRO A 137 13.75 2.98 5.67
N GLY A 138 14.98 2.94 5.16
CA GLY A 138 16.20 2.72 5.94
C GLY A 138 17.06 1.53 5.49
N ALA A 139 17.54 1.58 4.24
CA ALA A 139 18.87 1.05 3.91
C ALA A 139 19.86 2.23 3.88
#